data_AF-A0A2R2IZM2-F1
#
_entry.id   AF-A0A2R2IZM2-F1
#
_cell.length_a   1.000
_cell.length_b   1.000
_cell.length_c   1.000
_cell.angle_alpha   90.00
_cell.angle_beta   90.00
_cell.angle_gamma   90.00
#
_symmetry.space_group_name_H-M   'P 1'
#
loop_
_entity.id
_entity.type
_entity.pdbx_description
1 polymer ?
#
loop_
_entity_poly.entity_id
_entity_poly.type
_entity_poly.pdbx_seq_one_letter_code
_entity_poly.pdbx_strand_id
1 'polypeptide(L)'
;MASTHLVQRIEDDDFALDTIQGKRVLVTCPSILGEKGSDWEGAAIFGRDYLVELLALGLAYRVLNFADVKIAMLKAGEHVATQRA
;
A
#
# COMPACT_ATOMS: atom_id res chain seq x y z
N MET A 1 26.30 -19.73 -2.75
CA MET A 1 25.50 -18.56 -3.15
C MET A 1 24.04 -18.98 -3.10
N ALA A 2 23.29 -18.48 -2.11
CA ALA A 2 21.90 -18.89 -1.90
C ALA A 2 21.00 -18.10 -2.87
N SER A 3 20.27 -18.83 -3.70
CA SER A 3 19.25 -18.28 -4.59
C SER A 3 18.21 -17.53 -3.76
N THR A 4 18.01 -16.25 -4.05
CA THR A 4 16.87 -15.46 -3.61
C THR A 4 15.60 -16.11 -4.14
N HIS A 5 14.97 -16.93 -3.31
CA HIS A 5 13.63 -17.45 -3.58
C HIS A 5 12.68 -16.24 -3.54
N LEU A 6 12.38 -15.69 -4.72
CA LEU A 6 11.27 -14.76 -4.88
C LEU A 6 10.01 -15.53 -4.47
N VAL A 7 9.33 -15.03 -3.44
CA VAL A 7 8.06 -15.58 -2.97
C VAL A 7 7.04 -15.34 -4.10
N GLN A 8 6.61 -16.41 -4.76
CA GLN A 8 5.79 -16.35 -5.99
C GLN A 8 4.28 -16.18 -5.73
N ARG A 9 3.85 -16.16 -4.47
CA ARG A 9 2.44 -16.13 -4.12
C ARG A 9 2.24 -15.39 -2.80
N ILE A 10 1.25 -14.51 -2.80
CA ILE A 10 0.78 -13.77 -1.63
C ILE A 10 -0.50 -14.49 -1.18
N GLU A 11 -0.52 -15.00 0.05
CA GLU A 11 -1.75 -15.43 0.74
C GLU A 11 -2.53 -14.21 1.27
N ASP A 12 -3.76 -14.42 1.76
CA ASP A 12 -4.74 -13.33 2.00
C ASP A 12 -4.29 -12.26 3.02
N ASP A 13 -3.28 -12.57 3.84
CA ASP A 13 -2.64 -11.67 4.81
C ASP A 13 -1.15 -11.39 4.50
N ASP A 14 -0.63 -11.92 3.39
CA ASP A 14 0.77 -11.78 3.02
C ASP A 14 1.01 -10.52 2.16
N PHE A 15 2.26 -10.06 2.17
CA PHE A 15 2.76 -9.10 1.20
C PHE A 15 4.05 -9.66 0.60
N ALA A 16 4.35 -9.27 -0.64
CA ALA A 16 5.64 -9.51 -1.25
C ALA A 16 6.38 -8.20 -1.48
N LEU A 17 7.71 -8.28 -1.43
CA LEU A 17 8.59 -7.20 -1.83
C LEU A 17 9.12 -7.47 -3.22
N ASP A 18 9.07 -6.47 -4.08
CA ASP A 18 9.61 -6.57 -5.42
C ASP A 18 10.25 -5.25 -5.87
N THR A 19 10.84 -5.27 -7.07
CA THR A 19 11.36 -4.09 -7.76
C THR A 19 10.77 -4.03 -9.16
N ILE A 20 9.83 -3.11 -9.38
CA ILE A 20 9.17 -2.91 -10.66
C ILE A 20 9.65 -1.58 -11.25
N GLN A 21 10.12 -1.61 -12.49
CA GLN A 21 10.68 -0.43 -13.18
C GLN A 21 11.78 0.29 -12.36
N GLY A 22 12.60 -0.47 -11.64
CA GLY A 22 13.68 0.06 -10.80
C GLY A 22 13.24 0.69 -9.47
N LYS A 23 11.94 0.62 -9.13
CA LYS A 23 11.42 1.11 -7.86
C LYS A 23 11.02 -0.06 -6.96
N ARG A 24 11.42 0.00 -5.69
CA ARG A 24 10.99 -0.97 -4.69
C ARG A 24 9.50 -0.80 -4.43
N VAL A 25 8.76 -1.89 -4.36
CA VAL A 25 7.31 -1.90 -4.17
C VAL A 25 6.89 -2.93 -3.12
N LEU A 26 5.78 -2.64 -2.46
CA LEU A 26 4.98 -3.64 -1.74
C LEU A 26 3.90 -4.14 -2.70
N VAL A 27 3.91 -5.43 -2.97
CA VAL A 27 2.82 -6.11 -3.65
C VAL A 27 1.96 -6.73 -2.58
N THR A 28 0.65 -6.50 -2.65
CA THR A 28 -0.30 -6.91 -1.61
C THR A 28 -1.54 -7.48 -2.29
N CYS A 29 -2.11 -8.54 -1.74
CA CYS A 29 -3.47 -8.94 -2.11
C CYS A 29 -4.44 -8.04 -1.32
N PRO A 30 -5.38 -7.34 -1.95
CA PRO A 30 -6.39 -6.61 -1.19
C PRO A 30 -7.23 -7.60 -0.38
N SER A 31 -7.13 -7.52 0.95
CA SER A 31 -7.87 -8.39 1.88
C SER A 31 -9.39 -8.22 1.79
N ILE A 32 -9.85 -7.11 1.19
CA ILE A 32 -11.25 -6.83 0.93
C ILE A 32 -11.42 -6.34 -0.51
N LEU A 33 -12.31 -7.01 -1.25
CA LEU A 33 -12.78 -6.58 -2.57
C LEU A 33 -14.25 -6.15 -2.48
N GLY A 34 -14.64 -5.19 -3.31
CA GLY A 34 -16.05 -4.83 -3.43
C GLY A 34 -16.88 -5.98 -3.95
N GLU A 35 -18.04 -6.18 -3.32
CA GLU A 35 -18.90 -7.32 -3.56
C GLU A 35 -19.49 -7.30 -4.97
N LYS A 36 -19.76 -8.51 -5.49
CA LYS A 36 -20.42 -8.68 -6.78
C LYS A 36 -21.81 -8.03 -6.77
N GLY A 37 -22.10 -7.23 -7.79
CA GLY A 37 -23.33 -6.47 -7.94
C GLY A 37 -23.34 -5.13 -7.22
N SER A 38 -22.23 -4.73 -6.57
CA SER A 38 -22.08 -3.39 -6.01
C SER A 38 -21.46 -2.42 -7.01
N ASP A 39 -21.61 -1.11 -6.77
CA ASP A 39 -20.89 -0.06 -7.52
C ASP A 39 -19.36 -0.18 -7.43
N TRP A 40 -18.88 -0.97 -6.46
CA TRP A 40 -17.47 -1.17 -6.16
C TRP A 40 -17.00 -2.58 -6.56
N GLU A 41 -17.79 -3.34 -7.32
CA GLU A 41 -17.46 -4.72 -7.70
C GLU A 41 -16.02 -4.84 -8.24
N GLY A 42 -15.23 -5.69 -7.60
CA GLY A 42 -13.84 -5.95 -7.98
C GLY A 42 -12.84 -4.85 -7.61
N ALA A 43 -13.28 -3.73 -7.03
CA ALA A 43 -12.38 -2.71 -6.51
C ALA A 43 -11.69 -3.18 -5.23
N ALA A 44 -10.42 -2.84 -5.08
CA ALA A 44 -9.69 -3.03 -3.82
C ALA A 44 -10.19 -2.04 -2.76
N ILE A 45 -10.56 -2.55 -1.60
CA ILE A 45 -11.04 -1.75 -0.47
C ILE A 45 -9.94 -1.67 0.59
N PHE A 46 -9.56 -0.44 0.94
CA PHE A 46 -8.52 -0.18 1.94
C PHE A 46 -9.14 0.39 3.21
N GLY A 47 -9.28 -0.46 4.23
CA GLY A 47 -9.69 -0.03 5.56
C GLY A 47 -8.60 0.79 6.26
N ARG A 48 -8.99 1.52 7.32
CA ARG A 48 -8.06 2.34 8.13
C ARG A 48 -6.86 1.52 8.60
N ASP A 49 -7.10 0.38 9.24
CA ASP A 49 -6.03 -0.39 9.89
C ASP A 49 -5.07 -0.97 8.85
N TYR A 50 -5.61 -1.41 7.71
CA TYR A 50 -4.81 -1.88 6.57
C TYR A 50 -3.92 -0.76 5.99
N LEU A 51 -4.44 0.47 5.84
CA LEU A 51 -3.62 1.61 5.39
C LEU A 51 -2.46 1.92 6.36
N VAL A 52 -2.70 1.83 7.67
CA VAL A 52 -1.66 2.05 8.70
C VAL A 52 -0.60 0.95 8.63
N GLU A 53 -1.01 -0.30 8.43
CA GLU A 53 -0.09 -1.43 8.29
C GLU A 53 0.77 -1.31 7.03
N LEU A 54 0.18 -0.96 5.88
CA LEU A 54 0.93 -0.73 4.64
C LEU A 54 1.97 0.39 4.77
N LEU A 55 1.64 1.47 5.51
CA LEU A 55 2.59 2.53 5.80
C LEU A 55 3.77 2.01 6.65
N ALA A 56 3.47 1.22 7.69
CA ALA A 56 4.49 0.64 8.56
C ALA A 56 5.41 -0.33 7.80
N LEU A 57 4.84 -1.24 6.99
CA LEU A 57 5.58 -2.15 6.13
C LEU A 57 6.43 -1.38 5.10
N GLY A 58 5.88 -0.32 4.52
CA GLY A 58 6.57 0.50 3.54
C GLY A 58 7.84 1.13 4.10
N LEU A 59 7.77 1.63 5.34
CA LEU A 59 8.93 2.17 6.05
C LEU A 59 9.92 1.06 6.46
N ALA A 60 9.43 -0.04 7.03
CA ALA A 60 10.27 -1.14 7.51
C ALA A 60 11.15 -1.72 6.38
N TYR A 61 10.58 -1.85 5.18
CA TYR A 61 11.25 -2.43 4.01
C TYR A 61 11.86 -1.39 3.06
N ARG A 62 11.88 -0.10 3.46
CA ARG A 62 12.45 1.01 2.69
C ARG A 62 11.83 1.17 1.29
N VAL A 63 10.55 0.83 1.17
CA VAL A 63 9.70 1.20 0.03
C VAL A 63 9.37 2.70 0.13
N LEU A 64 9.18 3.16 1.37
CA LEU A 64 9.06 4.56 1.75
C LEU A 64 10.20 4.96 2.69
N ASN A 65 10.49 6.24 2.75
CA ASN A 65 11.27 6.85 3.81
C ASN A 65 10.43 7.90 4.58
N PHE A 66 10.94 8.38 5.71
CA PHE A 66 10.24 9.36 6.54
C PHE A 66 9.95 10.71 5.86
N ALA A 67 10.79 11.11 4.89
CA ALA A 67 10.55 12.34 4.12
C ALA A 67 9.32 12.18 3.20
N ASP A 68 9.15 11.00 2.59
CA ASP A 68 7.96 10.70 1.77
C ASP A 68 6.68 10.82 2.60
N VAL A 69 6.69 10.30 3.84
CA VAL A 69 5.55 10.38 4.76
C VAL A 69 5.26 11.82 5.16
N LYS A 70 6.30 12.61 5.46
CA LYS A 70 6.14 14.04 5.77
C LYS A 70 5.50 14.80 4.60
N ILE A 71 5.93 14.52 3.36
CA ILE A 71 5.33 15.11 2.16
C ILE A 71 3.85 14.70 2.03
N ALA A 72 3.52 13.43 2.28
CA ALA A 72 2.14 12.96 2.26
C ALA A 72 1.27 13.69 3.28
N MET A 73 1.78 13.95 4.49
CA MET A 73 1.07 14.74 5.52
C MET A 73 0.80 16.19 5.09
N LEU A 74 1.77 16.83 4.42
CA LEU A 74 1.59 18.19 3.89
C LEU A 74 0.48 18.22 2.84
N LYS A 75 0.51 17.30 1.88
CA LYS A 75 -0.53 17.16 0.85
C LYS A 75 -1.91 16.90 1.46
N ALA A 76 -2.00 16.11 2.52
CA ALA A 76 -3.25 15.90 3.24
C ALA A 76 -3.78 17.21 3.86
N GLY A 77 -2.90 18.03 4.44
CA GLY A 77 -3.25 19.36 4.96
C GLY A 77 -3.81 20.29 3.89
N GLU A 78 -3.18 20.32 2.71
CA GLU A 78 -3.66 21.10 1.56
C GLU A 78 -5.06 20.66 1.13
N HIS A 79 -5.29 19.34 1.01
CA HIS A 79 -6.57 18.80 0.59
C HIS A 79 -7.71 19.15 1.57
N VAL A 80 -7.44 19.05 2.88
CA VAL A 80 -8.41 19.44 3.91
C VAL A 80 -8.70 20.94 3.87
N ALA A 81 -7.71 21.78 3.57
CA ALA A 81 -7.90 23.22 3.44
C ALA A 81 -8.77 23.57 2.22
N THR A 82 -8.56 22.90 1.08
CA THR A 82 -9.36 23.11 -0.14
C THR A 82 -10.81 22.68 0.02
N GLN A 83 -11.10 21.64 0.80
CA GLN A 83 -12.48 21.20 1.06
C GLN A 83 -13.27 22.08 2.04
N ARG A 84 -12.59 23.01 2.73
CA ARG A 84 -13.19 23.94 3.71
C ARG A 84 -13.39 25.36 3.17
N ALA A 85 -12.93 25.64 1.95
CA ALA A 85 -13.06 26.93 1.26
C ALA A 85 -14.25 26.90 0.31
#